data_AF-A0A8B8BUK1-F1
#
_entry.id   AF-A0A8B8BUK1-F1
#
_cell.length_a   1.000
_cell.length_b   1.000
_cell.length_c   1.000
_cell.angle_alpha   90.00
_cell.angle_beta   90.00
_cell.angle_gamma   90.00
#
_symmetry.space_group_name_H-M   'P 1'
#
loop_
_entity.id
_entity.type
_entity.pdbx_description
1 polymer ?
#
loop_
_entity_poly.entity_id
_entity_poly.type
_entity_poly.pdbx_seq_one_letter_code
_entity_poly.pdbx_strand_id
1 'polypeptide(L)'
;MATSKAETLDSAKEVKNVCPICFESFKTPRYLPCSHTFCHNCLSSYILSTCKSKENPVGFPCPLCRQFVPAPSFLGEPDKWTEFIPINTIVRAICEQNDKFCNECRRENEEEEATDWCNSCLESLCRTCVKSHKRNASSRNHELIPLSNKCTIPIENESRVLCKDHSVAVKYMCVDHEELCCAECVCTKHRTCNQVDEIEKTAENLIKAGTLEKLGQEILQCNGVLIQAKTEGEATMKYIDETSDKILKESSDVRDKLVRHINALVETHQDELAKKVKGQKESLVIFVDTVSDRQLLMAQLAQTLTDKENTPPSVLVHNYLKIKGQFKQITGLRFYKPSLKLHSYASKHLLTILDTLRLEDVRMENKSVPVWDIGLTCVIVKIICELPESGGGYITGGCFLENGDIVLANNDSKQCLYYNKSKLVRKIQLWGKPWDVICRKPPGLIISTNLSFKGYIEQIDVQELKNISTKCISDKFCDVYQLAISPEFVYAACSTFILKLDHKGNAVKKISVDEQTFSVAVNNQEEIISSSCKTEQVTVMNQSGTKLHSYSNENLKNPISLDVIFSGCIFVAGQKSNNIHVLTPTAELLRIFEFVSPRCIRLKENSYMCIVDSNKGPTKVCEFLPA
;
A
#
# COMPACT_ATOMS: atom_id res chain seq x y z
N MET A 1 -37.25 38.27 -6.70
CA MET A 1 -37.64 39.37 -7.60
C MET A 1 -37.23 39.01 -9.01
N ALA A 2 -38.21 38.74 -9.87
CA ALA A 2 -38.19 38.88 -11.34
C ALA A 2 -39.51 38.25 -11.84
N THR A 3 -40.59 39.02 -11.75
CA THR A 3 -41.88 38.71 -12.35
C THR A 3 -41.91 39.30 -13.76
N SER A 4 -42.06 38.48 -14.79
CA SER A 4 -42.37 38.93 -16.15
C SER A 4 -43.80 38.57 -16.51
N LYS A 5 -44.52 39.60 -16.94
CA LYS A 5 -45.96 39.70 -17.14
C LYS A 5 -46.49 38.75 -18.21
N ALA A 6 -47.70 38.25 -17.97
CA ALA A 6 -48.56 37.64 -18.97
C ALA A 6 -49.13 38.74 -19.88
N GLU A 7 -48.94 38.59 -21.19
CA GLU A 7 -49.70 39.30 -22.21
C GLU A 7 -50.82 38.38 -22.72
N THR A 8 -52.06 38.83 -22.54
CA THR A 8 -53.25 38.24 -23.14
C THR A 8 -53.38 38.71 -24.58
N LEU A 9 -53.39 37.79 -25.55
CA LEU A 9 -53.83 38.06 -26.92
C LEU A 9 -55.08 37.22 -27.21
N ASP A 10 -56.19 37.93 -27.42
CA ASP A 10 -57.44 37.40 -27.92
C ASP A 10 -57.41 37.43 -29.46
N SER A 11 -57.67 36.29 -30.12
CA SER A 11 -58.20 36.19 -31.49
C SER A 11 -58.28 34.73 -31.94
N ALA A 12 -59.49 34.32 -32.36
CA ALA A 12 -59.85 33.23 -33.27
C ALA A 12 -58.99 31.94 -33.25
N LYS A 13 -59.58 30.83 -32.80
CA LYS A 13 -59.05 29.46 -32.94
C LYS A 13 -58.69 29.14 -34.41
N GLU A 14 -57.45 29.43 -34.81
CA GLU A 14 -56.81 28.77 -35.94
C GLU A 14 -56.66 27.28 -35.60
N VAL A 15 -57.48 26.46 -36.26
CA VAL A 15 -57.44 25.00 -36.19
C VAL A 15 -56.15 24.53 -36.88
N LYS A 16 -55.15 24.14 -36.08
CA LYS A 16 -53.81 23.82 -36.58
C LYS A 16 -53.77 22.48 -37.32
N ASN A 17 -53.79 22.50 -38.65
CA ASN A 17 -53.41 21.39 -39.54
C ASN A 17 -51.89 21.11 -39.53
N VAL A 18 -51.29 21.10 -38.33
CA VAL A 18 -49.84 20.97 -38.16
C VAL A 18 -49.49 19.74 -37.34
N CYS A 19 -48.37 19.13 -37.66
CA CYS A 19 -47.84 18.01 -36.91
C CYS A 19 -47.44 18.46 -35.50
N PRO A 20 -47.84 17.75 -34.45
CA PRO A 20 -47.50 18.10 -33.07
C PRO A 20 -46.01 17.92 -32.72
N ILE A 21 -45.20 17.33 -33.60
CA ILE A 21 -43.75 17.15 -33.38
C ILE A 21 -42.97 18.28 -34.04
N CYS A 22 -43.15 18.53 -35.34
CA CYS A 22 -42.42 19.57 -36.06
C CYS A 22 -43.14 20.93 -36.10
N PHE A 23 -44.41 20.99 -35.68
CA PHE A 23 -45.27 22.18 -35.74
C PHE A 23 -45.47 22.78 -37.15
N GLU A 24 -45.10 22.04 -38.20
CA GLU A 24 -45.34 22.37 -39.61
C GLU A 24 -46.57 21.62 -40.15
N SER A 25 -47.08 22.03 -41.32
CA SER A 25 -48.10 21.29 -42.06
C SER A 25 -47.71 19.82 -42.27
N PHE A 26 -48.68 18.91 -42.20
CA PHE A 26 -48.40 17.48 -42.29
C PHE A 26 -47.74 17.07 -43.61
N LYS A 27 -46.54 16.47 -43.51
CA LYS A 27 -45.81 15.85 -44.62
C LYS A 27 -45.96 14.33 -44.53
N THR A 28 -46.68 13.73 -45.48
CA THR A 28 -47.01 12.29 -45.50
C THR A 28 -47.60 11.84 -44.14
N PRO A 29 -48.79 12.35 -43.75
CA PRO A 29 -49.35 12.09 -42.43
C PRO A 29 -49.61 10.60 -42.21
N ARG A 30 -49.11 10.05 -41.10
CA ARG A 30 -49.32 8.67 -40.64
C ARG A 30 -50.24 8.69 -39.43
N TYR A 31 -51.26 7.84 -39.40
CA TYR A 31 -52.20 7.76 -38.26
C TYR A 31 -51.90 6.53 -37.39
N LEU A 32 -51.93 6.72 -36.08
CA LEU A 32 -51.74 5.65 -35.09
C LEU A 32 -53.09 5.05 -34.68
N PRO A 33 -53.13 3.85 -34.07
CA PRO A 33 -54.37 3.25 -33.53
C PRO A 33 -55.06 4.09 -32.45
N CYS A 34 -54.33 4.99 -31.80
CA CYS A 34 -54.89 5.98 -30.87
C CYS A 34 -55.46 7.23 -31.57
N SER A 35 -55.67 7.16 -32.88
CA SER A 35 -56.20 8.22 -33.76
C SER A 35 -55.38 9.50 -33.87
N HIS A 36 -54.20 9.56 -33.26
CA HIS A 36 -53.28 10.69 -33.43
C HIS A 36 -52.49 10.57 -34.74
N THR A 37 -52.28 11.71 -35.41
CA THR A 37 -51.61 11.78 -36.71
C THR A 37 -50.29 12.56 -36.62
N PHE A 38 -49.25 12.09 -37.32
CA PHE A 38 -47.90 12.68 -37.32
C PHE A 38 -47.29 12.66 -38.72
N CYS A 39 -46.31 13.52 -39.02
CA CYS A 39 -45.52 13.38 -40.24
C CYS A 39 -44.72 12.06 -40.21
N HIS A 40 -44.56 11.40 -41.36
CA HIS A 40 -43.79 10.16 -41.47
C HIS A 40 -42.38 10.30 -40.86
N ASN A 41 -41.59 11.29 -41.25
CA ASN A 41 -40.22 11.46 -40.74
C ASN A 41 -40.17 11.78 -39.24
N CYS A 42 -41.15 12.53 -38.74
CA CYS A 42 -41.24 12.84 -37.30
C CYS A 42 -41.52 11.59 -36.49
N LEU A 43 -42.45 10.76 -36.97
CA LEU A 43 -42.81 9.50 -36.34
C LEU A 43 -41.66 8.49 -36.42
N SER A 44 -41.00 8.37 -37.57
CA SER A 44 -39.82 7.51 -37.75
C SER A 44 -38.69 7.89 -36.80
N SER A 45 -38.31 9.17 -36.76
CA SER A 45 -37.27 9.65 -35.85
C SER A 45 -37.60 9.37 -34.38
N TYR A 46 -38.87 9.57 -34.00
CA TYR A 46 -39.33 9.30 -32.64
C TYR A 46 -39.28 7.81 -32.29
N ILE A 47 -39.75 6.93 -33.19
CA ILE A 47 -39.69 5.47 -33.01
C ILE A 47 -38.24 5.03 -32.80
N LEU A 48 -37.33 5.47 -33.68
CA LEU A 48 -35.90 5.14 -33.57
C LEU A 48 -35.30 5.60 -32.24
N SER A 49 -35.56 6.84 -31.84
CA SER A 49 -35.05 7.37 -30.58
C SER A 49 -35.56 6.60 -29.35
N THR A 50 -36.82 6.15 -29.38
CA THR A 50 -37.49 5.48 -28.26
C THR A 50 -37.12 3.99 -28.17
N CYS A 51 -36.76 3.39 -29.30
CA CYS A 51 -36.42 1.98 -29.40
C CYS A 51 -34.91 1.71 -29.30
N LYS A 52 -34.05 2.72 -29.49
CA LYS A 52 -32.58 2.57 -29.52
C LYS A 52 -31.97 1.87 -28.29
N SER A 53 -32.53 2.09 -27.10
CA SER A 53 -32.02 1.53 -25.83
C SER A 53 -32.72 0.24 -25.41
N LYS A 54 -33.65 -0.28 -26.22
CA LYS A 54 -34.45 -1.47 -25.89
C LYS A 54 -33.98 -2.65 -26.72
N GLU A 55 -33.76 -3.79 -26.07
CA GLU A 55 -33.56 -5.05 -26.77
C GLU A 55 -34.89 -5.53 -27.34
N ASN A 56 -34.90 -5.89 -28.64
CA ASN A 56 -36.06 -6.43 -29.35
C ASN A 56 -37.37 -5.64 -29.11
N PRO A 57 -37.42 -4.35 -29.52
CA PRO A 57 -38.60 -3.53 -29.28
C PRO A 57 -39.85 -4.12 -29.94
N VAL A 58 -40.96 -4.14 -29.21
CA VAL A 58 -42.26 -4.71 -29.65
C VAL A 58 -43.32 -3.63 -29.97
N GLY A 59 -42.95 -2.36 -29.80
CA GLY A 59 -43.80 -1.21 -30.08
C GLY A 59 -43.25 0.07 -29.45
N PHE A 60 -44.03 1.14 -29.51
CA PHE A 60 -43.64 2.46 -29.01
C PHE A 60 -44.84 3.22 -28.42
N PRO A 61 -44.64 4.10 -27.44
CA PRO A 61 -45.72 4.94 -26.91
C PRO A 61 -46.02 6.10 -27.86
N CYS A 62 -47.29 6.39 -28.12
CA CYS A 62 -47.71 7.55 -28.91
C CYS A 62 -47.06 8.86 -28.37
N PRO A 63 -46.49 9.72 -29.23
CA PRO A 63 -45.88 10.98 -28.80
C PRO A 63 -46.84 11.94 -28.07
N LEU A 64 -48.14 11.86 -28.34
CA LEU A 64 -49.17 12.72 -27.75
C LEU A 64 -49.81 12.13 -26.50
N CYS A 65 -50.46 10.97 -26.61
CA CYS A 65 -51.25 10.41 -25.50
C CYS A 65 -50.52 9.31 -24.71
N ARG A 66 -49.29 8.95 -25.10
CA ARG A 66 -48.48 7.88 -24.50
C ARG A 66 -49.10 6.47 -24.54
N GLN A 67 -50.25 6.28 -25.18
CA GLN A 67 -50.83 4.96 -25.43
C GLN A 67 -49.84 4.09 -26.21
N PHE A 68 -49.67 2.84 -25.79
CA PHE A 68 -48.75 1.90 -26.43
C PHE A 68 -49.27 1.52 -27.82
N VAL A 69 -48.42 1.69 -28.83
CA VAL A 69 -48.67 1.31 -30.22
C VAL A 69 -47.83 0.07 -30.52
N PRO A 70 -48.47 -1.10 -30.77
CA PRO A 70 -47.77 -2.30 -31.18
C PRO A 70 -47.02 -2.11 -32.50
N ALA A 71 -45.93 -2.86 -32.70
CA ALA A 71 -45.25 -2.92 -33.99
C ALA A 71 -46.23 -3.40 -35.09
N PRO A 72 -46.25 -2.76 -36.28
CA PRO A 72 -47.26 -3.01 -37.29
C PRO A 72 -47.13 -4.38 -38.01
N SER A 73 -46.00 -5.07 -37.91
CA SER A 73 -45.84 -6.45 -38.46
C SER A 73 -44.51 -7.14 -38.15
N PHE A 74 -43.37 -6.45 -38.16
CA PHE A 74 -42.05 -7.05 -37.87
C PHE A 74 -41.60 -6.66 -36.45
N LEU A 75 -41.43 -7.64 -35.55
CA LEU A 75 -40.85 -7.37 -34.23
C LEU A 75 -39.35 -7.11 -34.35
N GLY A 76 -38.82 -6.17 -33.57
CA GLY A 76 -37.38 -5.91 -33.51
C GLY A 76 -36.76 -5.07 -34.64
N GLU A 77 -37.53 -4.62 -35.64
CA GLU A 77 -37.04 -3.81 -36.77
C GLU A 77 -37.68 -2.39 -36.79
N PRO A 78 -37.39 -1.53 -35.80
CA PRO A 78 -38.06 -0.24 -35.63
C PRO A 78 -37.88 0.72 -36.81
N ASP A 79 -36.79 0.59 -37.58
CA ASP A 79 -36.52 1.41 -38.77
C ASP A 79 -37.60 1.27 -39.84
N LYS A 80 -38.22 0.09 -39.95
CA LYS A 80 -39.21 -0.21 -40.99
C LYS A 80 -40.65 0.06 -40.57
N TRP A 81 -40.92 0.22 -39.27
CA TRP A 81 -42.29 0.30 -38.74
C TRP A 81 -43.11 1.45 -39.36
N THR A 82 -42.48 2.60 -39.54
CA THR A 82 -43.17 3.80 -40.05
C THR A 82 -43.70 3.62 -41.49
N GLU A 83 -43.11 2.72 -42.27
CA GLU A 83 -43.55 2.42 -43.64
C GLU A 83 -44.89 1.69 -43.65
N PHE A 84 -45.08 0.77 -42.69
CA PHE A 84 -46.28 -0.06 -42.52
C PHE A 84 -47.41 0.64 -41.77
N ILE A 85 -47.13 1.76 -41.09
CA ILE A 85 -48.18 2.57 -40.48
C ILE A 85 -48.98 3.25 -41.60
N PRO A 86 -50.31 3.09 -41.67
CA PRO A 86 -51.11 3.64 -42.75
C PRO A 86 -51.00 5.18 -42.87
N ILE A 87 -51.04 5.66 -44.12
CA ILE A 87 -51.13 7.09 -44.41
C ILE A 87 -52.55 7.57 -44.14
N ASN A 88 -52.69 8.68 -43.43
CA ASN A 88 -53.97 9.36 -43.27
C ASN A 88 -54.31 10.09 -44.57
N THR A 89 -54.99 9.39 -45.48
CA THR A 89 -55.34 9.89 -46.82
C THR A 89 -56.23 11.12 -46.76
N ILE A 90 -57.09 11.23 -45.73
CA ILE A 90 -57.96 12.38 -45.50
C ILE A 90 -57.13 13.61 -45.12
N VAL A 91 -56.27 13.50 -44.10
CA VAL A 91 -55.39 14.61 -43.69
C VAL A 91 -54.43 14.98 -44.82
N ARG A 92 -53.94 14.00 -45.57
CA ARG A 92 -53.10 14.24 -46.76
C ARG A 92 -53.85 15.06 -47.81
N ALA A 93 -55.08 14.67 -48.16
CA ALA A 93 -55.90 15.40 -49.14
C ALA A 93 -56.23 16.83 -48.67
N ILE A 94 -56.54 17.01 -47.37
CA ILE A 94 -56.78 18.33 -46.78
C ILE A 94 -55.52 19.22 -46.77
N CYS A 95 -54.34 18.63 -46.59
CA CYS A 95 -53.08 19.39 -46.54
C CYS A 95 -52.49 19.66 -47.94
N GLU A 96 -52.72 18.77 -48.91
CA GLU A 96 -52.29 18.91 -50.31
C GLU A 96 -53.24 19.82 -51.11
N GLN A 97 -54.55 19.77 -50.83
CA GLN A 97 -55.52 20.73 -51.36
C GLN A 97 -55.60 21.94 -50.43
N ASN A 98 -54.65 22.85 -50.57
CA ASN A 98 -54.63 24.15 -49.89
C ASN A 98 -55.74 25.11 -50.40
N ASP A 99 -56.78 24.55 -50.99
CA ASP A 99 -57.72 25.26 -51.82
C ASP A 99 -59.07 25.33 -51.12
N LYS A 100 -59.45 26.55 -50.76
CA LYS A 100 -60.72 26.83 -50.09
C LYS A 100 -61.91 26.67 -51.05
N PHE A 101 -61.67 26.44 -52.33
CA PHE A 101 -62.68 26.45 -53.38
C PHE A 101 -63.19 25.05 -53.76
N CYS A 102 -64.44 25.02 -54.19
CA CYS A 102 -65.13 23.86 -54.72
C CYS A 102 -64.43 23.31 -55.96
N ASN A 103 -64.11 22.01 -55.94
CA ASN A 103 -63.41 21.33 -57.03
C ASN A 103 -64.28 21.27 -58.31
N GLU A 104 -65.59 21.12 -58.17
CA GLU A 104 -66.52 21.08 -59.31
C GLU A 104 -66.66 22.46 -59.97
N CYS A 105 -66.88 23.52 -59.18
CA CYS A 105 -66.94 24.90 -59.69
C CYS A 105 -65.64 25.30 -60.40
N ARG A 106 -64.50 24.84 -59.89
CA ARG A 106 -63.20 25.14 -60.51
C ARG A 106 -63.03 24.52 -61.89
N ARG A 107 -63.68 23.39 -62.19
CA ARG A 107 -63.65 22.80 -63.55
C ARG A 107 -64.24 23.76 -64.58
N GLU A 108 -65.14 24.62 -64.15
CA GLU A 108 -65.78 25.68 -64.93
C GLU A 108 -65.12 27.07 -64.71
N ASN A 109 -63.93 27.12 -64.11
CA ASN A 109 -63.19 28.35 -63.71
C ASN A 109 -63.94 29.27 -62.73
N GLU A 110 -64.80 28.71 -61.88
CA GLU A 110 -65.49 29.43 -60.79
C GLU A 110 -64.79 29.20 -59.44
N GLU A 111 -64.64 30.26 -58.64
CA GLU A 111 -63.97 30.25 -57.32
C GLU A 111 -64.98 30.31 -56.16
N GLU A 112 -65.88 29.32 -56.10
CA GLU A 112 -66.86 29.20 -55.01
C GLU A 112 -66.27 28.49 -53.78
N GLU A 113 -66.49 29.00 -52.56
CA GLU A 113 -65.94 28.38 -51.34
C GLU A 113 -66.58 27.01 -51.05
N ALA A 114 -65.76 26.01 -50.77
CA ALA A 114 -66.21 24.67 -50.43
C ALA A 114 -66.78 24.62 -49.01
N THR A 115 -67.91 23.92 -48.84
CA THR A 115 -68.60 23.76 -47.55
C THR A 115 -68.54 22.34 -47.01
N ASP A 116 -68.43 21.33 -47.89
CA ASP A 116 -68.47 19.91 -47.52
C ASP A 116 -67.44 19.11 -48.33
N TRP A 117 -66.89 18.05 -47.73
CA TRP A 117 -66.00 17.09 -48.36
C TRP A 117 -66.77 15.79 -48.67
N CYS A 118 -66.64 15.26 -49.88
CA CYS A 118 -67.19 13.96 -50.22
C CYS A 118 -66.16 12.85 -50.00
N ASN A 119 -66.44 11.92 -49.08
CA ASN A 119 -65.52 10.82 -48.76
C ASN A 119 -65.35 9.84 -49.93
N SER A 120 -66.41 9.60 -50.70
CA SER A 120 -66.38 8.67 -51.83
C SER A 120 -65.74 9.28 -53.10
N CYS A 121 -65.86 10.59 -53.31
CA CYS A 121 -65.29 11.28 -54.47
C CYS A 121 -63.92 11.89 -54.19
N LEU A 122 -63.53 12.05 -52.92
CA LEU A 122 -62.33 12.75 -52.49
C LEU A 122 -62.25 14.20 -53.01
N GLU A 123 -63.39 14.90 -52.99
CA GLU A 123 -63.53 16.26 -53.51
C GLU A 123 -64.24 17.20 -52.53
N SER A 124 -63.78 18.46 -52.53
CA SER A 124 -64.37 19.58 -51.80
C SER A 124 -65.48 20.21 -52.65
N LEU A 125 -66.69 20.36 -52.08
CA LEU A 125 -67.88 20.84 -52.79
C LEU A 125 -68.47 22.07 -52.09
N CYS A 126 -68.88 23.09 -52.85
CA CYS A 126 -69.68 24.21 -52.33
C CYS A 126 -71.11 23.76 -52.03
N ARG A 127 -71.85 24.60 -51.31
CA ARG A 127 -73.24 24.31 -50.91
C ARG A 127 -74.16 23.95 -52.09
N THR A 128 -73.91 24.52 -53.26
CA THR A 128 -74.67 24.23 -54.49
C THR A 128 -74.31 22.86 -55.05
N CYS A 129 -73.02 22.57 -55.22
CA CYS A 129 -72.53 21.28 -55.70
C CYS A 129 -72.94 20.14 -54.76
N VAL A 130 -72.97 20.34 -53.45
CA VAL A 130 -73.49 19.37 -52.47
C VAL A 130 -74.96 19.00 -52.73
N LYS A 131 -75.81 19.99 -53.03
CA LYS A 131 -77.23 19.74 -53.35
C LYS A 131 -77.35 18.94 -54.64
N SER A 132 -76.56 19.26 -55.65
CA SER A 132 -76.51 18.51 -56.91
C SER A 132 -75.99 17.08 -56.68
N HIS A 133 -74.97 16.91 -55.85
CA HIS A 133 -74.37 15.63 -55.48
C HIS A 133 -75.38 14.70 -54.81
N LYS A 134 -76.25 15.25 -53.96
CA LYS A 134 -77.34 14.51 -53.29
C LYS A 134 -78.51 14.18 -54.22
N ARG A 135 -78.70 14.93 -55.31
CA ARG A 135 -79.78 14.69 -56.29
C ARG A 135 -79.38 13.68 -57.36
N ASN A 136 -78.10 13.59 -57.70
CA ASN A 136 -77.62 12.66 -58.73
C ASN A 136 -77.65 11.21 -58.22
N ALA A 137 -78.25 10.31 -59.02
CA ALA A 137 -78.43 8.90 -58.67
C ALA A 137 -77.10 8.19 -58.34
N SER A 138 -76.01 8.55 -59.03
CA SER A 138 -74.70 7.91 -58.85
C SER A 138 -73.96 8.34 -57.59
N SER A 139 -74.29 9.52 -57.03
CA SER A 139 -73.57 10.10 -55.89
C SER A 139 -74.44 10.37 -54.65
N ARG A 140 -75.76 10.13 -54.73
CA ARG A 140 -76.71 10.43 -53.64
C ARG A 140 -76.42 9.70 -52.32
N ASN A 141 -75.74 8.55 -52.41
CA ASN A 141 -75.39 7.72 -51.26
C ASN A 141 -73.96 8.00 -50.75
N HIS A 142 -73.23 8.92 -51.38
CA HIS A 142 -71.88 9.26 -50.93
C HIS A 142 -71.92 10.01 -49.60
N GLU A 143 -70.99 9.67 -48.73
CA GLU A 143 -70.84 10.34 -47.44
C GLU A 143 -70.25 11.74 -47.65
N LEU A 144 -70.95 12.75 -47.12
CA LEU A 144 -70.59 14.16 -47.20
C LEU A 144 -70.31 14.67 -45.78
N ILE A 145 -69.11 15.17 -45.58
CA ILE A 145 -68.57 15.59 -44.30
C ILE A 145 -68.44 17.12 -44.33
N PRO A 146 -69.19 17.87 -43.50
CA PRO A 146 -69.06 19.32 -43.45
C PRO A 146 -67.64 19.75 -43.11
N LEU A 147 -67.08 20.68 -43.89
CA LEU A 147 -65.74 21.25 -43.67
C LEU A 147 -65.68 22.09 -42.37
N SER A 148 -66.81 22.37 -41.72
CA SER A 148 -66.87 22.95 -40.38
C SER A 148 -66.52 21.96 -39.25
N ASN A 149 -66.57 20.64 -39.49
CA ASN A 149 -66.21 19.57 -38.55
C ASN A 149 -64.78 19.04 -38.80
N LYS A 150 -63.84 19.93 -39.13
CA LYS A 150 -62.49 19.63 -39.67
C LYS A 150 -61.52 18.88 -38.74
N CYS A 151 -61.88 18.48 -37.53
CA CYS A 151 -61.00 17.76 -36.60
C CYS A 151 -61.63 16.57 -35.87
N THR A 152 -62.85 16.17 -36.24
CA THR A 152 -63.48 14.96 -35.70
C THR A 152 -64.23 14.30 -36.84
N ILE A 153 -63.48 13.74 -37.78
CA ILE A 153 -63.99 12.63 -38.58
C ILE A 153 -63.59 11.40 -37.77
N PRO A 154 -64.48 10.83 -36.95
CA PRO A 154 -64.30 9.45 -36.57
C PRO A 154 -64.33 8.69 -37.90
N ILE A 155 -63.18 8.21 -38.36
CA ILE A 155 -63.15 7.14 -39.34
C ILE A 155 -63.70 5.94 -38.56
N GLU A 156 -65.02 5.85 -38.42
CA GLU A 156 -65.72 4.61 -38.08
C GLU A 156 -65.55 3.66 -39.27
N ASN A 157 -64.32 3.22 -39.51
CA ASN A 157 -64.05 2.14 -40.44
C ASN A 157 -63.56 0.90 -39.69
N GLU A 158 -63.89 0.80 -38.40
CA GLU A 158 -63.51 -0.31 -37.51
C GLU A 158 -64.47 -1.51 -37.56
N SER A 159 -65.15 -1.80 -38.67
CA SER A 159 -65.87 -3.09 -38.74
C SER A 159 -65.87 -3.82 -40.07
N ARG A 160 -65.22 -3.29 -41.12
CA ARG A 160 -65.16 -3.98 -42.41
C ARG A 160 -63.73 -4.36 -42.73
N VAL A 161 -63.37 -5.60 -42.40
CA VAL A 161 -62.15 -6.21 -42.91
C VAL A 161 -62.32 -6.40 -44.41
N LEU A 162 -61.48 -5.71 -45.20
CA LEU A 162 -61.45 -5.81 -46.65
C LEU A 162 -60.32 -6.74 -47.08
N CYS A 163 -60.51 -7.40 -48.22
CA CYS A 163 -59.50 -8.22 -48.85
C CYS A 163 -58.33 -7.35 -49.31
N LYS A 164 -57.11 -7.73 -48.93
CA LYS A 164 -55.87 -7.00 -49.27
C LYS A 164 -55.68 -6.80 -50.78
N ASP A 165 -56.15 -7.75 -51.60
CA ASP A 165 -55.94 -7.74 -53.05
C ASP A 165 -57.07 -7.06 -53.83
N HIS A 166 -58.32 -7.25 -53.38
CA HIS A 166 -59.51 -6.91 -54.17
C HIS A 166 -60.36 -5.80 -53.52
N SER A 167 -59.99 -5.32 -52.33
CA SER A 167 -60.69 -4.23 -51.61
C SER A 167 -62.19 -4.48 -51.39
N VAL A 168 -62.62 -5.75 -51.39
CA VAL A 168 -63.99 -6.20 -51.11
C VAL A 168 -64.08 -6.90 -49.76
N ALA A 169 -65.26 -7.01 -49.16
CA ALA A 169 -65.45 -7.67 -47.87
C ALA A 169 -64.96 -9.13 -47.89
N VAL A 170 -64.17 -9.52 -46.87
CA VAL A 170 -63.76 -10.92 -46.67
C VAL A 170 -64.91 -11.75 -46.13
N LYS A 171 -65.03 -13.00 -46.57
CA LYS A 171 -66.08 -13.95 -46.13
C LYS A 171 -65.54 -15.32 -45.72
N TYR A 172 -64.31 -15.62 -46.14
CA TYR A 172 -63.68 -16.92 -45.94
C TYR A 172 -62.32 -16.75 -45.25
N MET A 173 -61.86 -17.80 -44.57
CA MET A 173 -60.52 -17.91 -44.01
C MET A 173 -59.85 -19.14 -44.62
N CYS A 174 -58.67 -18.95 -45.23
CA CYS A 174 -57.84 -20.09 -45.63
C CYS A 174 -57.07 -20.57 -44.41
N VAL A 175 -57.30 -21.81 -43.99
CA VAL A 175 -56.64 -22.39 -42.80
C VAL A 175 -55.19 -22.71 -43.10
N ASP A 176 -54.87 -23.15 -44.32
CA ASP A 176 -53.49 -23.50 -44.70
C ASP A 176 -52.55 -22.28 -44.69
N HIS A 177 -53.09 -21.08 -44.93
CA HIS A 177 -52.32 -19.84 -44.97
C HIS A 177 -52.59 -18.92 -43.75
N GLU A 178 -53.56 -19.26 -42.91
CA GLU A 178 -54.03 -18.43 -41.79
C GLU A 178 -54.42 -16.99 -42.20
N GLU A 179 -55.04 -16.84 -43.38
CA GLU A 179 -55.41 -15.53 -43.95
C GLU A 179 -56.90 -15.41 -44.30
N LEU A 180 -57.45 -14.20 -44.09
CA LEU A 180 -58.82 -13.86 -44.50
C LEU A 180 -58.88 -13.53 -45.99
N CYS A 181 -59.85 -14.11 -46.69
CA CYS A 181 -59.97 -14.02 -48.14
C CYS A 181 -61.42 -13.74 -48.60
N CYS A 182 -61.53 -13.11 -49.78
CA CYS A 182 -62.80 -12.94 -50.49
C CYS A 182 -63.04 -14.11 -51.46
N ALA A 183 -64.25 -14.22 -52.01
CA ALA A 183 -64.59 -15.29 -52.95
C ALA A 183 -63.64 -15.37 -54.17
N GLU A 184 -63.13 -14.24 -54.65
CA GLU A 184 -62.17 -14.19 -55.76
C GLU A 184 -60.81 -14.79 -55.38
N CYS A 185 -60.32 -14.51 -54.17
CA CYS A 185 -59.09 -15.11 -53.64
C CYS A 185 -59.22 -16.63 -53.49
N VAL A 186 -60.40 -17.13 -53.09
CA VAL A 186 -60.67 -18.58 -52.99
C VAL A 186 -60.50 -19.25 -54.36
N CYS A 187 -61.03 -18.62 -55.42
CA CYS A 187 -60.97 -19.16 -56.77
C CYS A 187 -59.61 -18.99 -57.46
N THR A 188 -58.76 -18.07 -56.99
CA THR A 188 -57.49 -17.72 -57.64
C THR A 188 -56.30 -18.21 -56.81
N LYS A 189 -56.00 -17.54 -55.70
CA LYS A 189 -54.81 -17.77 -54.85
C LYS A 189 -54.92 -19.00 -53.97
N HIS A 190 -56.12 -19.33 -53.49
CA HIS A 190 -56.33 -20.44 -52.56
C HIS A 190 -57.02 -21.65 -53.21
N ARG A 191 -57.03 -21.73 -54.54
CA ARG A 191 -57.70 -22.82 -55.29
C ARG A 191 -57.12 -24.20 -54.98
N THR A 192 -55.83 -24.26 -54.64
CA THR A 192 -55.10 -25.49 -54.32
C THR A 192 -54.93 -25.71 -52.82
N CYS A 193 -55.55 -24.87 -51.99
CA CYS A 193 -55.57 -25.04 -50.55
C CYS A 193 -56.50 -26.20 -50.16
N ASN A 194 -56.11 -26.94 -49.13
CA ASN A 194 -56.84 -28.06 -48.60
C ASN A 194 -58.06 -27.62 -47.78
N GLN A 195 -57.95 -26.49 -47.06
CA GLN A 195 -59.03 -26.03 -46.18
C GLN A 195 -59.26 -24.52 -46.26
N VAL A 196 -60.49 -24.17 -46.64
CA VAL A 196 -61.02 -22.81 -46.67
C VAL A 196 -62.41 -22.83 -46.03
N ASP A 197 -62.56 -22.14 -44.92
CA ASP A 197 -63.79 -22.13 -44.11
C ASP A 197 -64.48 -20.76 -44.16
N GLU A 198 -65.79 -20.73 -43.93
CA GLU A 198 -66.52 -19.48 -43.73
C GLU A 198 -66.14 -18.84 -42.38
N ILE A 199 -65.86 -17.53 -42.38
CA ILE A 199 -65.39 -16.80 -41.19
C ILE A 199 -66.36 -16.94 -40.02
N GLU A 200 -67.68 -16.87 -40.28
CA GLU A 200 -68.70 -16.99 -39.25
C GLU A 200 -68.64 -18.36 -38.56
N LYS A 201 -68.48 -19.43 -39.33
CA LYS A 201 -68.35 -20.80 -38.81
C LYS A 201 -67.04 -21.02 -38.07
N THR A 202 -65.94 -20.45 -38.57
CA THR A 202 -64.65 -20.47 -37.87
C THR A 202 -64.75 -19.74 -36.53
N ALA A 203 -65.38 -18.57 -36.49
CA ALA A 203 -65.58 -17.80 -35.26
C ALA A 203 -66.42 -18.58 -34.24
N GLU A 204 -67.53 -19.20 -34.67
CA GLU A 204 -68.31 -20.09 -33.81
C GLU A 204 -67.49 -21.27 -33.26
N ASN A 205 -66.66 -21.90 -34.10
CA ASN A 205 -65.82 -23.01 -33.69
C ASN A 205 -64.75 -22.56 -32.68
N LEU A 206 -64.13 -21.39 -32.87
CA LEU A 206 -63.15 -20.83 -31.94
C LEU A 206 -63.77 -20.58 -30.56
N ILE A 207 -65.01 -20.08 -30.51
CA ILE A 207 -65.77 -19.87 -29.28
C ILE A 207 -66.16 -21.21 -28.64
N LYS A 208 -66.75 -22.15 -29.41
CA LYS A 208 -67.21 -23.44 -28.90
C LYS A 208 -66.05 -24.33 -28.40
N ALA A 209 -64.90 -24.28 -29.05
CA ALA A 209 -63.71 -25.04 -28.69
C ALA A 209 -62.93 -24.46 -27.49
N GLY A 210 -63.31 -23.28 -27.01
CA GLY A 210 -62.64 -22.59 -25.92
C GLY A 210 -61.23 -22.11 -26.29
N THR A 211 -60.93 -21.96 -27.59
CA THR A 211 -59.58 -21.66 -28.08
C THR A 211 -59.16 -20.23 -27.72
N LEU A 212 -60.13 -19.29 -27.74
CA LEU A 212 -59.91 -17.89 -27.35
C LEU A 212 -59.58 -17.77 -25.86
N GLU A 213 -60.27 -18.53 -25.01
CA GLU A 213 -60.06 -18.56 -23.56
C GLU A 213 -58.70 -19.17 -23.22
N LYS A 214 -58.30 -20.26 -23.90
CA LYS A 214 -56.97 -20.87 -23.74
C LYS A 214 -55.86 -19.88 -24.10
N LEU A 215 -55.95 -19.25 -25.27
CA LEU A 215 -54.97 -18.24 -25.69
C LEU A 215 -54.96 -17.04 -24.72
N GLY A 216 -56.13 -16.60 -24.25
CA GLY A 216 -56.24 -15.56 -23.23
C GLY A 216 -55.55 -15.93 -21.92
N GLN A 217 -55.70 -17.19 -21.46
CA GLN A 217 -55.00 -17.69 -20.28
C GLN A 217 -53.49 -17.77 -20.47
N GLU A 218 -53.01 -18.24 -21.63
CA GLU A 218 -51.58 -18.27 -21.97
C GLU A 218 -50.99 -16.85 -21.98
N ILE A 219 -51.68 -15.88 -22.58
CA ILE A 219 -51.28 -14.46 -22.57
C ILE A 219 -51.22 -13.92 -21.14
N LEU A 220 -52.22 -14.21 -20.31
CA LEU A 220 -52.23 -13.77 -18.90
C LEU A 220 -51.09 -14.39 -18.10
N GLN A 221 -50.80 -15.68 -18.34
CA GLN A 221 -49.68 -16.37 -17.70
C GLN A 221 -48.34 -15.76 -18.12
N CYS A 222 -48.12 -15.54 -19.42
CA CYS A 222 -46.93 -14.87 -19.93
C CYS A 222 -46.80 -13.45 -19.37
N ASN A 223 -47.90 -12.69 -19.30
CA ASN A 223 -47.91 -11.37 -18.70
C ASN A 223 -47.55 -11.41 -17.21
N GLY A 224 -47.98 -12.43 -16.48
CA GLY A 224 -47.55 -12.67 -15.09
C GLY A 224 -46.04 -12.83 -14.95
N VAL A 225 -45.42 -13.64 -15.83
CA VAL A 225 -43.96 -13.80 -15.88
C VAL A 225 -43.26 -12.48 -16.21
N LEU A 226 -43.78 -11.70 -17.16
CA LEU A 226 -43.23 -10.39 -17.51
C LEU A 226 -43.33 -9.37 -16.37
N ILE A 227 -44.44 -9.36 -15.64
CA ILE A 227 -44.61 -8.52 -14.44
C ILE A 227 -43.59 -8.93 -13.37
N GLN A 228 -43.44 -10.24 -13.12
CA GLN A 228 -42.47 -10.74 -12.15
C GLN A 228 -41.04 -10.33 -12.55
N ALA A 229 -40.61 -10.60 -13.79
CA ALA A 229 -39.29 -10.23 -14.28
C ALA A 229 -39.03 -8.71 -14.18
N LYS A 230 -40.04 -7.87 -14.49
CA LYS A 230 -39.97 -6.43 -14.29
C LYS A 230 -39.72 -6.07 -12.82
N THR A 231 -40.51 -6.63 -11.90
CA THR A 231 -40.38 -6.34 -10.47
C THR A 231 -39.03 -6.80 -9.89
N GLU A 232 -38.52 -7.96 -10.34
CA GLU A 232 -37.21 -8.46 -9.95
C GLU A 232 -36.08 -7.57 -10.48
N GLY A 233 -36.20 -7.08 -11.72
CA GLY A 233 -35.28 -6.10 -12.30
C GLY A 233 -35.29 -4.78 -11.53
N GLU A 234 -36.46 -4.23 -11.21
CA GLU A 234 -36.61 -3.01 -10.41
C GLU A 234 -36.04 -3.17 -8.98
N ALA A 235 -36.28 -4.31 -8.34
CA ALA A 235 -35.70 -4.62 -7.03
C ALA A 235 -34.17 -4.74 -7.09
N THR A 236 -33.65 -5.36 -8.15
CA THR A 236 -32.19 -5.50 -8.36
C THR A 236 -31.54 -4.13 -8.57
N MET A 237 -32.15 -3.25 -9.37
CA MET A 237 -31.66 -1.87 -9.54
C MET A 237 -31.60 -1.12 -8.20
N LYS A 238 -32.68 -1.19 -7.41
CA LYS A 238 -32.70 -0.58 -6.08
C LYS A 238 -31.63 -1.14 -5.15
N TYR A 239 -31.42 -2.46 -5.15
CA TYR A 239 -30.36 -3.10 -4.37
C TYR A 239 -28.96 -2.63 -4.80
N ILE A 240 -28.72 -2.49 -6.10
CA ILE A 240 -27.46 -1.97 -6.64
C ILE A 240 -27.24 -0.53 -6.16
N ASP A 241 -28.25 0.33 -6.26
CA ASP A 241 -28.16 1.73 -5.82
C ASP A 241 -27.85 1.82 -4.31
N GLU A 242 -28.62 1.13 -3.47
CA GLU A 242 -28.42 1.11 -2.02
C GLU A 242 -27.05 0.54 -1.62
N THR A 243 -26.61 -0.53 -2.30
CA THR A 243 -25.31 -1.14 -2.05
C THR A 243 -24.17 -0.24 -2.52
N SER A 244 -24.31 0.42 -3.67
CA SER A 244 -23.34 1.38 -4.18
C SER A 244 -23.17 2.56 -3.22
N ASP A 245 -24.27 3.15 -2.75
CA ASP A 245 -24.25 4.24 -1.77
C ASP A 245 -23.60 3.81 -0.45
N LYS A 246 -23.91 2.59 0.01
CA LYS A 246 -23.27 2.01 1.20
C LYS A 246 -21.76 1.85 1.02
N ILE A 247 -21.31 1.29 -0.12
CA ILE A 247 -19.89 1.13 -0.42
C ILE A 247 -19.18 2.49 -0.49
N LEU A 248 -19.81 3.50 -1.12
CA LEU A 248 -19.26 4.86 -1.18
C LEU A 248 -19.07 5.46 0.21
N LYS A 249 -20.05 5.28 1.10
CA LYS A 249 -19.98 5.76 2.49
C LYS A 249 -18.91 5.03 3.29
N GLU A 250 -18.86 3.70 3.22
CA GLU A 250 -17.83 2.89 3.89
C GLU A 250 -16.42 3.23 3.40
N SER A 251 -16.25 3.44 2.10
CA SER A 251 -14.99 3.88 1.50
C SER A 251 -14.55 5.26 2.04
N SER A 252 -15.48 6.22 2.13
CA SER A 252 -15.21 7.52 2.72
C SER A 252 -14.81 7.42 4.20
N ASP A 253 -15.53 6.63 4.99
CA ASP A 253 -15.25 6.44 6.41
C ASP A 253 -13.87 5.80 6.65
N VAL A 254 -13.48 4.84 5.82
CA VAL A 254 -12.14 4.23 5.87
C VAL A 254 -11.07 5.25 5.52
N ARG A 255 -11.27 6.05 4.46
CA ARG A 255 -10.34 7.12 4.08
C ARG A 255 -10.16 8.11 5.23
N ASP A 256 -11.25 8.57 5.84
CA ASP A 256 -11.20 9.58 6.90
C ASP A 256 -10.55 9.04 8.19
N LYS A 257 -10.73 7.74 8.50
CA LYS A 257 -9.99 7.06 9.57
C LYS A 257 -8.48 6.98 9.26
N LEU A 258 -8.12 6.62 8.02
CA LEU A 258 -6.72 6.50 7.61
C LEU A 258 -6.00 7.85 7.68
N VAL A 259 -6.62 8.91 7.14
CA VAL A 259 -6.07 10.26 7.18
C VAL A 259 -5.85 10.73 8.62
N ARG A 260 -6.83 10.52 9.52
CA ARG A 260 -6.67 10.87 10.94
C ARG A 260 -5.53 10.10 11.61
N HIS A 261 -5.40 8.81 11.31
CA HIS A 261 -4.33 7.99 11.89
C HIS A 261 -2.94 8.43 11.40
N ILE A 262 -2.80 8.70 10.11
CA ILE A 262 -1.54 9.20 9.52
C ILE A 262 -1.15 10.54 10.15
N ASN A 263 -2.10 11.48 10.26
CA ASN A 263 -1.81 12.79 10.85
C ASN A 263 -1.36 12.67 12.32
N ALA A 264 -2.04 11.85 13.12
CA ALA A 264 -1.66 11.62 14.52
C ALA A 264 -0.26 10.97 14.65
N LEU A 265 0.07 10.03 13.76
CA LEU A 265 1.40 9.39 13.73
C LEU A 265 2.50 10.40 13.40
N VAL A 266 2.25 11.25 12.39
CA VAL A 266 3.18 12.31 11.98
C VAL A 266 3.41 13.31 13.12
N GLU A 267 2.34 13.78 13.78
CA GLU A 267 2.43 14.69 14.93
C GLU A 267 3.25 14.07 16.07
N THR A 268 2.97 12.79 16.41
CA THR A 268 3.70 12.07 17.47
C THR A 268 5.19 11.97 17.15
N HIS A 269 5.54 11.60 15.92
CA HIS A 269 6.94 11.49 15.50
C HIS A 269 7.66 12.86 15.51
N GLN A 270 6.97 13.92 15.09
CA GLN A 270 7.51 15.28 15.15
C GLN A 270 7.80 15.72 16.60
N ASP A 271 6.89 15.42 17.52
CA ASP A 271 7.06 15.72 18.95
C ASP A 271 8.22 14.93 19.57
N GLU A 272 8.35 13.65 19.26
CA GLU A 272 9.47 12.82 19.72
C GLU A 272 10.81 13.31 19.18
N LEU A 273 10.86 13.64 17.88
CA LEU A 273 12.06 14.22 17.27
C LEU A 273 12.43 15.55 17.94
N ALA A 274 11.46 16.43 18.17
CA ALA A 274 11.68 17.71 18.85
C ALA A 274 12.22 17.52 20.26
N LYS A 275 11.68 16.58 21.05
CA LYS A 275 12.19 16.24 22.40
C LYS A 275 13.61 15.71 22.35
N LYS A 276 13.90 14.76 21.44
CA LYS A 276 15.24 14.18 21.28
C LYS A 276 16.28 15.23 20.88
N VAL A 277 15.97 16.09 19.91
CA VAL A 277 16.85 17.19 19.47
C VAL A 277 17.08 18.19 20.60
N LYS A 278 16.03 18.56 21.35
CA LYS A 278 16.14 19.48 22.48
C LYS A 278 17.09 18.93 23.56
N GLY A 279 16.92 17.68 23.98
CA GLY A 279 17.78 17.06 25.00
C GLY A 279 19.25 16.99 24.57
N GLN A 280 19.51 16.73 23.29
CA GLN A 280 20.88 16.74 22.77
C GLN A 280 21.48 18.14 22.69
N LYS A 281 20.69 19.15 22.31
CA LYS A 281 21.14 20.54 22.31
C LYS A 281 21.52 20.99 23.73
N GLU A 282 20.71 20.65 24.73
CA GLU A 282 21.00 20.93 26.14
C GLU A 282 22.31 20.25 26.59
N SER A 283 22.51 18.98 26.23
CA SER A 283 23.77 18.26 26.53
C SER A 283 24.99 18.88 25.83
N LEU A 284 24.83 19.36 24.59
CA LEU A 284 25.90 20.01 23.85
C LEU A 284 26.26 21.38 24.45
N VAL A 285 25.27 22.14 24.95
CA VAL A 285 25.52 23.40 25.67
C VAL A 285 26.37 23.13 26.92
N ILE A 286 25.96 22.16 27.75
CA ILE A 286 26.73 21.77 28.95
C ILE A 286 28.16 21.35 28.58
N PHE A 287 28.33 20.61 27.48
CA PHE A 287 29.64 20.23 26.97
C PHE A 287 30.49 21.45 26.58
N VAL A 288 29.94 22.38 25.82
CA VAL A 288 30.65 23.59 25.37
C VAL A 288 31.08 24.44 26.56
N ASP A 289 30.20 24.61 27.55
CA ASP A 289 30.52 25.35 28.78
C ASP A 289 31.65 24.66 29.55
N THR A 290 31.58 23.32 29.70
CA THR A 290 32.62 22.54 30.38
C THR A 290 33.97 22.58 29.64
N VAL A 291 33.98 22.56 28.29
CA VAL A 291 35.22 22.78 27.49
C VAL A 291 35.79 24.14 27.80
N SER A 292 34.95 25.17 27.77
CA SER A 292 35.36 26.56 27.90
C SER A 292 36.02 26.81 29.27
N ASP A 293 35.43 26.29 30.34
CA ASP A 293 36.00 26.36 31.69
C ASP A 293 37.36 25.66 31.78
N ARG A 294 37.47 24.45 31.22
CA ARG A 294 38.73 23.69 31.20
C ARG A 294 39.79 24.39 30.35
N GLN A 295 39.42 24.96 29.21
CA GLN A 295 40.32 25.72 28.34
C GLN A 295 40.86 26.96 29.07
N LEU A 296 39.99 27.71 29.76
CA LEU A 296 40.39 28.87 30.55
C LEU A 296 41.39 28.49 31.64
N LEU A 297 41.11 27.41 32.38
CA LEU A 297 42.02 26.89 33.40
C LEU A 297 43.37 26.47 32.80
N MET A 298 43.37 25.77 31.66
CA MET A 298 44.61 25.36 30.98
C MET A 298 45.44 26.56 30.51
N ALA A 299 44.79 27.62 29.99
CA ALA A 299 45.47 28.86 29.61
C ALA A 299 46.12 29.55 30.82
N GLN A 300 45.41 29.60 31.96
CA GLN A 300 45.95 30.16 33.21
C GLN A 300 47.15 29.36 33.75
N LEU A 301 47.06 28.03 33.73
CA LEU A 301 48.16 27.15 34.15
C LEU A 301 49.38 27.32 33.25
N ALA A 302 49.19 27.45 31.92
CA ALA A 302 50.26 27.71 30.97
C ALA A 302 50.92 29.07 31.19
N GLN A 303 50.12 30.13 31.41
CA GLN A 303 50.62 31.48 31.68
C GLN A 303 51.49 31.54 32.95
N THR A 304 51.07 30.81 34.00
CA THR A 304 51.81 30.72 35.26
C THR A 304 53.17 30.02 35.10
N LEU A 305 53.30 29.13 34.11
CA LEU A 305 54.57 28.44 33.80
C LEU A 305 55.52 29.27 32.93
N THR A 306 55.03 30.31 32.24
CA THR A 306 55.84 31.20 31.40
C THR A 306 56.53 32.34 32.17
N ASP A 307 56.03 32.74 33.35
CA ASP A 307 56.64 33.77 34.22
C ASP A 307 57.85 33.24 35.01
N LYS A 308 58.90 32.86 34.28
CA LYS A 308 60.09 32.21 34.85
C LYS A 308 61.14 33.17 35.41
N GLU A 309 61.16 34.41 34.94
CA GLU A 309 62.31 35.32 35.14
C GLU A 309 62.31 36.06 36.49
N ASN A 310 61.17 36.14 37.20
CA ASN A 310 61.04 36.88 38.47
C ASN A 310 60.61 36.01 39.67
N THR A 311 60.56 34.69 39.52
CA THR A 311 59.98 33.79 40.53
C THR A 311 61.07 33.06 41.34
N PRO A 312 61.08 33.14 42.69
CA PRO A 312 62.07 32.43 43.51
C PRO A 312 62.06 30.92 43.27
N PRO A 313 63.21 30.22 43.30
CA PRO A 313 63.31 28.80 42.95
C PRO A 313 62.37 27.88 43.74
N SER A 314 62.17 28.13 45.03
CA SER A 314 61.25 27.37 45.89
C SER A 314 59.79 27.50 45.45
N VAL A 315 59.38 28.70 45.04
CA VAL A 315 58.03 29.01 44.55
C VAL A 315 57.82 28.41 43.17
N LEU A 316 58.84 28.45 42.31
CA LEU A 316 58.79 27.85 40.97
C LEU A 316 58.62 26.32 41.03
N VAL A 317 59.36 25.63 41.91
CA VAL A 317 59.20 24.18 42.11
C VAL A 317 57.83 23.83 42.70
N HIS A 318 57.36 24.62 43.67
CA HIS A 318 56.02 24.43 44.26
C HIS A 318 54.90 24.59 43.22
N ASN A 319 54.96 25.66 42.41
CA ASN A 319 54.00 25.91 41.33
C ASN A 319 54.06 24.80 40.27
N TYR A 320 55.24 24.36 39.86
CA TYR A 320 55.37 23.24 38.91
C TYR A 320 54.72 21.96 39.44
N LEU A 321 54.96 21.56 40.69
CA LEU A 321 54.36 20.35 41.26
C LEU A 321 52.84 20.45 41.38
N LYS A 322 52.34 21.62 41.79
CA LYS A 322 50.90 21.91 41.89
C LYS A 322 50.23 21.84 40.52
N ILE A 323 50.79 22.54 39.53
CA ILE A 323 50.28 22.58 38.15
C ILE A 323 50.34 21.19 37.51
N LYS A 324 51.42 20.43 37.73
CA LYS A 324 51.54 19.04 37.27
C LYS A 324 50.47 18.13 37.86
N GLY A 325 50.12 18.31 39.13
CA GLY A 325 49.02 17.60 39.78
C GLY A 325 47.66 17.95 39.18
N GLN A 326 47.38 19.25 39.02
CA GLN A 326 46.12 19.74 38.44
C GLN A 326 45.96 19.32 36.97
N PHE A 327 47.02 19.41 36.17
CA PHE A 327 47.05 18.94 34.79
C PHE A 327 46.70 17.45 34.71
N LYS A 328 47.35 16.61 35.53
CA LYS A 328 47.07 15.17 35.59
C LYS A 328 45.61 14.86 35.96
N GLN A 329 45.02 15.64 36.87
CA GLN A 329 43.61 15.51 37.24
C GLN A 329 42.69 15.89 36.08
N ILE A 330 42.93 17.03 35.42
CA ILE A 330 42.12 17.51 34.28
C ILE A 330 42.16 16.53 33.11
N THR A 331 43.35 16.01 32.76
CA THR A 331 43.51 15.01 31.69
C THR A 331 42.92 13.64 32.06
N GLY A 332 42.79 13.35 33.36
CA GLY A 332 42.15 12.13 33.85
C GLY A 332 40.61 12.20 33.88
N LEU A 333 40.02 13.40 33.82
CA LEU A 333 38.57 13.59 33.79
C LEU A 333 38.04 13.31 32.37
N ARG A 334 37.43 12.12 32.20
CA ARG A 334 36.78 11.65 30.97
C ARG A 334 35.96 12.76 30.30
N PHE A 335 36.16 12.95 29.01
CA PHE A 335 35.52 14.02 28.26
C PHE A 335 35.33 13.58 26.81
N TYR A 336 34.10 13.59 26.31
CA TYR A 336 33.75 13.06 25.00
C TYR A 336 33.13 14.17 24.16
N LYS A 337 33.68 14.42 22.97
CA LYS A 337 33.13 15.34 21.98
C LYS A 337 31.83 14.74 21.46
N PRO A 338 30.66 15.36 21.74
CA PRO A 338 29.42 14.99 21.10
C PRO A 338 29.49 15.50 19.66
N SER A 339 29.28 14.61 18.71
CA SER A 339 29.12 14.92 17.29
C SER A 339 27.71 14.49 16.92
N LEU A 340 26.85 15.47 16.66
CA LEU A 340 25.51 15.25 16.15
C LEU A 340 25.52 15.51 14.64
N LYS A 341 25.21 14.47 13.85
CA LYS A 341 24.88 14.65 12.44
C LYS A 341 23.39 14.41 12.25
N LEU A 342 22.67 15.48 11.92
CA LEU A 342 21.29 15.40 11.46
C LEU A 342 21.31 15.18 9.94
N HIS A 343 21.01 13.96 9.50
CA HIS A 343 20.78 13.67 8.09
C HIS A 343 19.29 13.79 7.80
N SER A 344 18.91 14.75 6.95
CA SER A 344 17.56 14.81 6.37
C SER A 344 17.61 14.21 4.97
N TYR A 345 16.98 13.06 4.79
CA TYR A 345 16.68 12.51 3.46
C TYR A 345 15.24 12.83 3.08
N ALA A 346 14.85 14.11 3.14
CA ALA A 346 13.59 14.53 2.57
C ALA A 346 13.72 14.63 1.04
N SER A 347 13.76 13.46 0.38
CA SER A 347 13.23 13.17 -0.96
C SER A 347 13.89 11.95 -1.62
N LYS A 348 13.39 10.74 -1.32
CA LYS A 348 12.56 10.03 -2.30
C LYS A 348 11.15 10.27 -1.80
N HIS A 349 10.34 11.13 -2.44
CA HIS A 349 8.99 11.56 -1.97
C HIS A 349 7.98 10.41 -1.69
N LEU A 350 8.43 9.16 -1.75
CA LEU A 350 7.74 7.92 -2.08
C LEU A 350 8.16 6.75 -1.18
N LEU A 351 9.07 6.94 -0.21
CA LEU A 351 9.28 5.96 0.88
C LEU A 351 8.16 6.00 1.94
N THR A 352 7.20 6.90 1.82
CA THR A 352 6.25 7.23 2.89
C THR A 352 4.84 6.69 2.67
N ILE A 353 4.56 6.07 1.51
CA ILE A 353 3.57 4.97 1.47
C ILE A 353 4.19 3.70 2.09
N LEU A 354 5.53 3.54 1.99
CA LEU A 354 6.25 2.29 2.27
C LEU A 354 6.27 1.90 3.76
N ASP A 355 5.73 2.75 4.63
CA ASP A 355 5.30 2.38 5.96
C ASP A 355 3.80 2.57 6.16
N THR A 356 3.01 1.73 5.55
CA THR A 356 1.80 1.27 6.24
C THR A 356 2.17 0.42 7.48
N LEU A 357 3.47 0.26 7.80
CA LEU A 357 4.02 -0.93 8.44
C LEU A 357 5.17 -0.76 9.47
N ARG A 358 5.98 0.32 9.53
CA ARG A 358 6.89 0.70 10.65
C ARG A 358 7.85 1.85 10.26
N LEU A 359 7.37 3.10 10.35
CA LEU A 359 8.12 4.35 10.62
C LEU A 359 9.57 4.14 11.10
N GLU A 360 10.56 3.94 10.21
CA GLU A 360 11.98 3.91 10.58
C GLU A 360 12.48 5.28 11.06
N ASP A 361 13.13 5.24 12.23
CA ASP A 361 13.69 6.37 12.96
C ASP A 361 14.53 7.31 12.08
N VAL A 362 14.35 8.62 12.27
CA VAL A 362 15.39 9.60 11.94
C VAL A 362 16.66 9.20 12.71
N ARG A 363 17.63 8.61 12.00
CA ARG A 363 18.93 8.27 12.59
C ARG A 363 19.65 9.53 12.99
N MET A 364 19.65 9.80 14.30
CA MET A 364 20.66 10.65 14.91
C MET A 364 21.92 9.82 15.13
N GLU A 365 22.95 10.06 14.32
CA GLU A 365 24.28 9.56 14.63
C GLU A 365 24.89 10.42 15.73
N ASN A 366 24.85 9.90 16.94
CA ASN A 366 25.64 10.42 18.05
C ASN A 366 27.02 9.79 17.99
N LYS A 367 28.01 10.52 17.48
CA LYS A 367 29.40 10.11 17.60
C LYS A 367 29.96 10.73 18.87
N SER A 368 30.46 9.93 19.78
CA SER A 368 31.25 10.40 20.92
C SER A 368 32.71 10.05 20.65
N VAL A 369 33.52 11.07 20.40
CA VAL A 369 34.99 10.88 20.27
C VAL A 369 35.62 11.40 21.55
N PRO A 370 36.41 10.60 22.29
CA PRO A 370 37.04 11.10 23.51
C PRO A 370 38.00 12.24 23.16
N VAL A 371 37.87 13.38 23.84
CA VAL A 371 38.66 14.60 23.56
C VAL A 371 40.12 14.44 23.97
N TRP A 372 40.39 13.54 24.92
CA TRP A 372 41.72 13.18 25.38
C TRP A 372 42.23 11.86 24.79
N ASP A 373 41.44 11.17 23.96
CA ASP A 373 42.00 10.11 23.12
C ASP A 373 42.86 10.82 22.09
N ILE A 374 44.14 10.89 22.41
CA ILE A 374 45.22 10.75 21.44
C ILE A 374 44.66 10.04 20.20
N GLY A 375 44.60 10.74 19.07
CA GLY A 375 43.98 10.22 17.87
C GLY A 375 44.54 8.82 17.59
N LEU A 376 43.73 7.77 17.82
CA LEU A 376 44.05 6.37 17.47
C LEU A 376 44.38 6.23 15.98
N THR A 377 43.99 7.24 15.18
CA THR A 377 44.41 7.46 13.81
C THR A 377 45.91 7.68 13.61
N CYS A 378 46.68 7.96 14.66
CA CYS A 378 48.13 8.20 14.66
C CYS A 378 48.87 7.40 15.76
N VAL A 379 48.38 6.23 16.16
CA VAL A 379 49.01 5.44 17.24
C VAL A 379 50.11 4.50 16.74
N ILE A 380 51.22 4.39 17.48
CA ILE A 380 52.30 3.42 17.26
C ILE A 380 52.22 2.32 18.32
N VAL A 381 52.49 1.08 17.92
CA VAL A 381 52.60 -0.06 18.85
C VAL A 381 54.02 -0.15 19.36
N LYS A 382 54.23 0.04 20.67
CA LYS A 382 55.51 -0.17 21.32
C LYS A 382 55.48 -1.47 22.10
N ILE A 383 56.37 -2.40 21.78
CA ILE A 383 56.58 -3.60 22.60
C ILE A 383 57.35 -3.18 23.86
N ILE A 384 56.74 -3.36 25.03
CA ILE A 384 57.35 -3.04 26.33
C ILE A 384 58.28 -4.17 26.74
N CYS A 385 57.80 -5.41 26.65
CA CYS A 385 58.54 -6.61 26.99
C CYS A 385 57.93 -7.85 26.36
N GLU A 386 58.73 -8.92 26.31
CA GLU A 386 58.30 -10.25 25.91
C GLU A 386 58.30 -11.18 27.13
N LEU A 387 57.40 -12.15 27.14
CA LEU A 387 57.24 -13.15 28.20
C LEU A 387 57.76 -14.51 27.69
N PRO A 388 59.08 -14.77 27.71
CA PRO A 388 59.69 -15.89 27.01
C PRO A 388 59.19 -17.26 27.47
N GLU A 389 58.81 -17.38 28.75
CA GLU A 389 58.31 -18.64 29.33
C GLU A 389 56.85 -18.96 28.97
N SER A 390 56.17 -18.11 28.19
CA SER A 390 54.82 -18.38 27.68
C SER A 390 54.79 -19.54 26.69
N GLY A 391 55.94 -19.80 26.02
CA GLY A 391 55.97 -20.59 24.80
C GLY A 391 55.27 -19.87 23.63
N GLY A 392 55.35 -20.45 22.43
CA GLY A 392 54.69 -19.91 21.24
C GLY A 392 53.40 -20.66 20.91
N GLY A 393 52.29 -19.93 20.77
CA GLY A 393 51.02 -20.43 20.20
C GLY A 393 50.11 -21.26 21.10
N TYR A 394 50.44 -21.39 22.39
CA TYR A 394 49.65 -22.16 23.36
C TYR A 394 48.88 -21.30 24.37
N ILE A 395 49.11 -19.98 24.36
CA ILE A 395 48.35 -19.05 25.20
C ILE A 395 47.03 -18.70 24.51
N THR A 396 45.93 -18.93 25.20
CA THR A 396 44.57 -18.72 24.67
C THR A 396 43.86 -17.53 25.30
N GLY A 397 44.37 -17.04 26.43
CA GLY A 397 43.77 -15.97 27.21
C GLY A 397 44.75 -15.39 28.24
N GLY A 398 44.36 -14.29 28.87
CA GLY A 398 45.18 -13.61 29.87
C GLY A 398 44.47 -12.44 30.53
N CYS A 399 45.01 -11.97 31.65
CA CYS A 399 44.52 -10.74 32.28
C CYS A 399 45.64 -10.00 33.01
N PHE A 400 45.39 -8.71 33.24
CA PHE A 400 46.18 -7.89 34.15
C PHE A 400 45.51 -7.87 35.53
N LEU A 401 46.32 -7.98 36.57
CA LEU A 401 45.93 -7.73 37.95
C LEU A 401 46.07 -6.24 38.28
N GLU A 402 45.40 -5.78 39.35
CA GLU A 402 45.42 -4.36 39.76
C GLU A 402 46.83 -3.85 40.09
N ASN A 403 47.68 -4.72 40.63
CA ASN A 403 49.08 -4.42 40.93
C ASN A 403 49.97 -4.38 39.67
N GLY A 404 49.43 -4.68 38.49
CA GLY A 404 50.14 -4.71 37.20
C GLY A 404 50.74 -6.07 36.84
N ASP A 405 50.56 -7.10 37.67
CA ASP A 405 50.99 -8.46 37.37
C ASP A 405 50.12 -9.09 36.27
N ILE A 406 50.64 -10.12 35.62
CA ILE A 406 50.00 -10.74 34.45
C ILE A 406 49.74 -12.21 34.73
N VAL A 407 48.55 -12.68 34.41
CA VAL A 407 48.20 -14.11 34.43
C VAL A 407 47.85 -14.55 33.02
N LEU A 408 48.49 -15.59 32.52
CA LEU A 408 48.22 -16.17 31.19
C LEU A 408 47.63 -17.57 31.30
N ALA A 409 46.67 -17.89 30.45
CA ALA A 409 46.09 -19.23 30.31
C ALA A 409 46.85 -20.03 29.24
N ASN A 410 47.59 -21.07 29.65
CA ASN A 410 48.28 -21.98 28.74
C ASN A 410 47.47 -23.26 28.57
N ASN A 411 46.88 -23.40 27.38
CA ASN A 411 45.96 -24.50 27.05
C ASN A 411 46.67 -25.86 26.98
N ASP A 412 47.92 -25.88 26.51
CA ASP A 412 48.69 -27.11 26.25
C ASP A 412 49.18 -27.74 27.55
N SER A 413 49.80 -26.92 28.42
CA SER A 413 50.32 -27.38 29.70
C SER A 413 49.25 -27.54 30.79
N LYS A 414 47.99 -27.16 30.52
CA LYS A 414 46.88 -27.11 31.49
C LYS A 414 47.20 -26.26 32.72
N GLN A 415 47.89 -25.14 32.51
CA GLN A 415 48.37 -24.27 33.59
C GLN A 415 48.04 -22.81 33.34
N CYS A 416 47.88 -22.05 34.42
CA CYS A 416 47.99 -20.60 34.39
C CYS A 416 49.40 -20.17 34.80
N LEU A 417 49.98 -19.26 34.03
CA LEU A 417 51.33 -18.71 34.24
C LEU A 417 51.22 -17.33 34.89
N TYR A 418 51.78 -17.17 36.10
CA TYR A 418 51.75 -15.92 36.86
C TYR A 418 53.08 -15.17 36.72
N TYR A 419 53.03 -13.96 36.19
CA TYR A 419 54.16 -13.09 35.97
C TYR A 419 54.13 -11.85 36.87
N ASN A 420 55.24 -11.58 37.54
CA ASN A 420 55.49 -10.32 38.26
C ASN A 420 56.66 -9.61 37.59
N LYS A 421 56.47 -8.34 37.20
CA LYS A 421 57.49 -7.54 36.49
C LYS A 421 58.14 -8.31 35.32
N SER A 422 57.32 -8.98 34.51
CA SER A 422 57.73 -9.77 33.33
C SER A 422 58.56 -11.02 33.60
N LYS A 423 58.71 -11.45 34.86
CA LYS A 423 59.32 -12.73 35.23
C LYS A 423 58.25 -13.71 35.70
N LEU A 424 58.35 -14.96 35.25
CA LEU A 424 57.45 -16.00 35.74
C LEU A 424 57.76 -16.28 37.21
N VAL A 425 56.75 -16.19 38.06
CA VAL A 425 56.90 -16.43 39.51
C VAL A 425 56.25 -17.76 39.89
N ARG A 426 55.07 -18.06 39.34
CA ARG A 426 54.29 -19.25 39.73
C ARG A 426 53.56 -19.86 38.53
N LYS A 427 53.37 -21.18 38.59
CA LYS A 427 52.54 -21.97 37.67
C LYS A 427 51.39 -22.58 38.46
N ILE A 428 50.16 -22.32 38.05
CA ILE A 428 48.94 -22.80 38.71
C ILE A 428 48.42 -23.96 37.89
N GLN A 429 48.42 -25.16 38.46
CA GLN A 429 47.90 -26.35 37.79
C GLN A 429 46.38 -26.34 37.81
N LEU A 430 45.76 -26.52 36.64
CA LEU A 430 44.31 -26.57 36.50
C LEU A 430 43.82 -27.99 36.21
N TRP A 431 42.54 -28.20 36.47
CA TRP A 431 41.89 -29.49 36.26
C TRP A 431 41.57 -29.74 34.78
N GLY A 432 41.05 -28.72 34.09
CA GLY A 432 40.80 -28.73 32.65
C GLY A 432 41.86 -28.00 31.82
N LYS A 433 41.68 -27.99 30.48
CA LYS A 433 42.48 -27.13 29.60
C LYS A 433 41.95 -25.71 29.68
N PRO A 434 42.72 -24.71 30.15
CA PRO A 434 42.22 -23.35 30.23
C PRO A 434 42.10 -22.74 28.84
N TRP A 435 41.04 -21.97 28.64
CA TRP A 435 40.88 -21.14 27.45
C TRP A 435 41.13 -19.67 27.78
N ASP A 436 40.52 -19.17 28.85
CA ASP A 436 40.65 -17.77 29.23
C ASP A 436 40.72 -17.56 30.73
N VAL A 437 41.26 -16.40 31.13
CA VAL A 437 41.36 -15.96 32.52
C VAL A 437 41.01 -14.48 32.61
N ILE A 438 40.11 -14.14 33.53
CA ILE A 438 39.72 -12.76 33.82
C ILE A 438 39.84 -12.50 35.33
N CYS A 439 40.08 -11.24 35.70
CA CYS A 439 40.15 -10.82 37.10
C CYS A 439 38.81 -10.19 37.53
N ARG A 440 38.33 -10.54 38.72
CA ARG A 440 37.10 -10.00 39.34
C ARG A 440 37.45 -9.28 40.65
N LYS A 441 36.67 -8.25 41.02
CA LYS A 441 36.74 -7.53 42.30
C LYS A 441 35.68 -8.08 43.30
N PRO A 442 35.99 -8.29 44.60
CA PRO A 442 37.34 -8.34 45.20
C PRO A 442 38.20 -9.47 44.59
N PRO A 443 39.55 -9.36 44.64
CA PRO A 443 40.48 -10.01 43.70
C PRO A 443 40.35 -11.54 43.67
N GLY A 444 39.70 -12.05 42.63
CA GLY A 444 39.58 -13.46 42.30
C GLY A 444 39.77 -13.68 40.80
N LEU A 445 40.43 -14.77 40.42
CA LEU A 445 40.54 -15.18 39.02
C LEU A 445 39.33 -16.04 38.66
N ILE A 446 38.74 -15.76 37.50
CA ILE A 446 37.73 -16.63 36.88
C ILE A 446 38.35 -17.18 35.60
N ILE A 447 38.41 -18.51 35.51
CA ILE A 447 39.08 -19.21 34.41
C ILE A 447 38.06 -20.08 33.71
N SER A 448 37.97 -19.97 32.38
CA SER A 448 37.24 -20.95 31.58
C SER A 448 38.12 -22.14 31.30
N THR A 449 37.65 -23.35 31.64
CA THR A 449 38.39 -24.59 31.37
C THR A 449 37.50 -25.60 30.66
N ASN A 450 38.09 -26.41 29.77
CA ASN A 450 37.38 -27.45 29.04
C ASN A 450 37.94 -28.84 29.40
N LEU A 451 37.04 -29.77 29.70
CA LEU A 451 37.37 -31.16 30.02
C LEU A 451 36.25 -32.08 29.51
N SER A 452 36.62 -33.15 28.80
CA SER A 452 35.68 -34.17 28.32
C SER A 452 34.49 -33.59 27.52
N PHE A 453 34.76 -32.59 26.65
CA PHE A 453 33.78 -31.88 25.82
C PHE A 453 32.71 -31.12 26.62
N LYS A 454 33.07 -30.65 27.82
CA LYS A 454 32.27 -29.76 28.65
C LYS A 454 33.12 -28.58 29.10
N GLY A 455 32.49 -27.42 29.15
CA GLY A 455 33.04 -26.18 29.65
C GLY A 455 32.69 -25.93 31.11
N TYR A 456 33.70 -25.49 31.83
CA TYR A 456 33.69 -25.22 33.26
C TYR A 456 34.17 -23.79 33.53
N ILE A 457 33.72 -23.25 34.65
CA ILE A 457 34.30 -22.06 35.25
C ILE A 457 34.98 -22.47 36.56
N GLU A 458 36.27 -22.17 36.66
CA GLU A 458 37.08 -22.32 37.86
C GLU A 458 37.32 -20.95 38.49
N GLN A 459 37.05 -20.81 39.79
CA GLN A 459 37.36 -19.61 40.56
C GLN A 459 38.59 -19.87 41.41
N ILE A 460 39.60 -19.01 41.30
CA ILE A 460 40.87 -19.14 42.03
C ILE A 460 41.12 -17.88 42.84
N ASP A 461 41.50 -18.07 44.11
CA ASP A 461 41.91 -16.98 44.99
C ASP A 461 43.25 -16.39 44.52
N VAL A 462 43.36 -15.06 44.38
CA VAL A 462 44.59 -14.44 43.88
C VAL A 462 45.73 -14.49 44.91
N GLN A 463 45.44 -14.54 46.21
CA GLN A 463 46.45 -14.53 47.27
C GLN A 463 47.03 -15.93 47.51
N GLU A 464 46.14 -16.92 47.66
CA GLU A 464 46.47 -18.31 47.93
C GLU A 464 46.76 -19.12 46.65
N LEU A 465 46.30 -18.64 45.48
CA LEU A 465 46.35 -19.34 44.18
C LEU A 465 45.76 -20.75 44.23
N LYS A 466 44.77 -20.96 45.11
CA LYS A 466 44.03 -22.21 45.26
C LYS A 466 42.65 -22.09 44.63
N ASN A 467 42.18 -23.21 44.07
CA ASN A 467 40.83 -23.31 43.52
C ASN A 467 39.81 -23.21 44.67
N ILE A 468 38.89 -22.25 44.54
CA ILE A 468 37.78 -22.00 45.47
C ILE A 468 36.58 -22.83 45.04
N SER A 469 36.26 -22.81 43.74
CA SER A 469 35.11 -23.53 43.20
C SER A 469 35.33 -23.88 41.73
N THR A 470 34.72 -25.00 41.32
CA THR A 470 34.69 -25.46 39.93
C THR A 470 33.25 -25.80 39.58
N LYS A 471 32.71 -25.21 38.51
CA LYS A 471 31.31 -25.38 38.11
C LYS A 471 31.19 -25.69 36.63
N CYS A 472 30.47 -26.75 36.29
CA CYS A 472 30.08 -27.05 34.91
C CYS A 472 29.00 -26.06 34.48
N ILE A 473 29.22 -25.35 33.37
CA ILE A 473 28.27 -24.33 32.87
C ILE A 473 27.68 -24.67 31.51
N SER A 474 28.17 -25.72 30.87
CA SER A 474 27.73 -26.13 29.53
C SER A 474 27.17 -27.55 29.50
N ASP A 475 26.39 -27.82 28.44
CA ASP A 475 25.90 -29.15 28.10
C ASP A 475 27.03 -30.00 27.48
N LYS A 476 26.79 -31.31 27.30
CA LYS A 476 27.77 -32.19 26.64
C LYS A 476 28.00 -31.73 25.19
N PHE A 477 29.26 -31.68 24.75
CA PHE A 477 29.71 -31.14 23.45
C PHE A 477 29.60 -29.62 23.30
N CYS A 478 29.71 -28.89 24.40
CA CYS A 478 29.73 -27.45 24.39
C CYS A 478 30.96 -26.94 25.15
N ASP A 479 32.01 -26.56 24.43
CA ASP A 479 33.19 -25.95 25.03
C ASP A 479 32.95 -24.46 25.31
N VAL A 480 33.64 -23.93 26.31
CA VAL A 480 33.62 -22.52 26.71
C VAL A 480 34.96 -21.88 26.36
N TYR A 481 34.90 -20.75 25.67
CA TYR A 481 36.05 -20.07 25.11
C TYR A 481 36.39 -18.81 25.95
N GLN A 482 36.40 -17.64 25.31
CA GLN A 482 36.67 -16.36 25.98
C GLN A 482 35.58 -15.99 26.99
N LEU A 483 36.00 -15.32 28.07
CA LEU A 483 35.15 -14.74 29.08
C LEU A 483 35.16 -13.21 28.99
N ALA A 484 34.05 -12.59 29.36
CA ALA A 484 33.94 -11.16 29.60
C ALA A 484 33.17 -10.91 30.90
N ILE A 485 33.43 -9.78 31.55
CA ILE A 485 32.80 -9.42 32.81
C ILE A 485 32.22 -8.01 32.74
N SER A 486 31.00 -7.86 33.25
CA SER A 486 30.38 -6.59 33.58
C SER A 486 30.19 -6.51 35.11
N PRO A 487 29.77 -5.36 35.67
CA PRO A 487 29.53 -5.25 37.11
C PRO A 487 28.56 -6.30 37.65
N GLU A 488 27.56 -6.72 36.86
CA GLU A 488 26.51 -7.63 37.30
C GLU A 488 26.63 -9.06 36.74
N PHE A 489 27.28 -9.25 35.60
CA PHE A 489 27.23 -10.51 34.84
C PHE A 489 28.60 -10.97 34.33
N VAL A 490 28.71 -12.27 34.13
CA VAL A 490 29.82 -12.91 33.39
C VAL A 490 29.27 -13.45 32.07
N TYR A 491 30.00 -13.24 30.98
CA TYR A 491 29.62 -13.69 29.65
C TYR A 491 30.66 -14.70 29.17
N ALA A 492 30.19 -15.84 28.65
CA ALA A 492 31.04 -16.92 28.19
C ALA A 492 30.69 -17.27 26.75
N ALA A 493 31.67 -17.23 25.85
CA ALA A 493 31.48 -17.62 24.45
C ALA A 493 31.44 -19.16 24.29
N CYS A 494 30.45 -19.69 23.57
CA CYS A 494 30.19 -21.12 23.42
C CYS A 494 30.01 -21.55 21.95
N SER A 495 30.76 -20.97 21.01
CA SER A 495 30.71 -21.21 19.55
C SER A 495 29.43 -20.75 18.84
N THR A 496 28.23 -21.14 19.28
CA THR A 496 26.95 -20.78 18.63
C THR A 496 26.07 -19.87 19.48
N PHE A 497 26.41 -19.69 20.75
CA PHE A 497 25.75 -18.76 21.66
C PHE A 497 26.75 -18.15 22.63
N ILE A 498 26.36 -17.05 23.26
CA ILE A 498 27.01 -16.49 24.44
C ILE A 498 26.14 -16.81 25.66
N LEU A 499 26.73 -17.41 26.67
CA LEU A 499 26.07 -17.72 27.93
C LEU A 499 26.25 -16.53 28.88
N LYS A 500 25.13 -15.87 29.23
CA LYS A 500 25.09 -14.83 30.27
C LYS A 500 24.87 -15.50 31.62
N LEU A 501 25.77 -15.26 32.55
CA LEU A 501 25.84 -15.87 33.87
C LEU A 501 25.71 -14.82 34.97
N ASP A 502 25.06 -15.19 36.08
CA ASP A 502 25.08 -14.39 37.30
C ASP A 502 26.43 -14.50 38.03
N HIS A 503 26.60 -13.73 39.10
CA HIS A 503 27.80 -13.75 39.92
C HIS A 503 28.10 -15.07 40.64
N LYS A 504 27.14 -16.01 40.69
CA LYS A 504 27.26 -17.38 41.22
C LYS A 504 27.49 -18.41 40.11
N GLY A 505 27.67 -17.96 38.86
CA GLY A 505 27.87 -18.79 37.68
C GLY A 505 26.62 -19.57 37.26
N ASN A 506 25.40 -19.12 37.60
CA ASN A 506 24.17 -19.70 37.08
C ASN A 506 23.81 -19.08 35.73
N ALA A 507 23.31 -19.89 34.79
CA ALA A 507 22.82 -19.42 33.50
C ALA A 507 21.58 -18.53 33.66
N VAL A 508 21.71 -17.26 33.26
CA VAL A 508 20.62 -16.29 33.19
C VAL A 508 19.97 -16.30 31.82
N LYS A 509 20.79 -16.31 30.75
CA LYS A 509 20.30 -16.27 29.37
C LYS A 509 21.30 -16.88 28.39
N LYS A 510 20.80 -17.55 27.36
CA LYS A 510 21.58 -17.93 26.15
C LYS A 510 21.30 -16.91 25.05
N ILE A 511 22.33 -16.26 24.53
CA ILE A 511 22.25 -15.25 23.48
C ILE A 511 22.76 -15.87 22.19
N SER A 512 21.90 -16.02 21.19
CA SER A 512 22.29 -16.59 19.89
C SER A 512 23.30 -15.68 19.18
N VAL A 513 24.35 -16.26 18.63
CA VAL A 513 25.37 -15.57 17.84
C VAL A 513 25.70 -16.37 16.59
N ASP A 514 26.50 -15.79 15.71
CA ASP A 514 26.97 -16.49 14.52
C ASP A 514 27.85 -17.69 14.93
N GLU A 515 27.84 -18.77 14.15
CA GLU A 515 28.62 -19.97 14.46
C GLU A 515 30.14 -19.69 14.54
N GLN A 516 30.87 -20.52 15.29
CA GLN A 516 32.30 -20.34 15.55
C GLN A 516 32.66 -18.99 16.18
N THR A 517 31.80 -18.51 17.09
CA THR A 517 32.07 -17.37 17.97
C THR A 517 32.87 -17.83 19.19
N PHE A 518 34.16 -17.50 19.20
CA PHE A 518 35.09 -17.88 20.28
C PHE A 518 35.44 -16.71 21.21
N SER A 519 35.11 -15.48 20.81
CA SER A 519 35.45 -14.27 21.55
C SER A 519 34.20 -13.48 21.96
N VAL A 520 34.25 -12.93 23.17
CA VAL A 520 33.25 -12.01 23.71
C VAL A 520 33.94 -10.91 24.52
N ALA A 521 33.43 -9.69 24.43
CA ALA A 521 33.78 -8.56 25.28
C ALA A 521 32.50 -7.78 25.63
N VAL A 522 32.56 -6.96 26.68
CA VAL A 522 31.45 -6.09 27.07
C VAL A 522 31.99 -4.69 27.29
N ASN A 523 31.38 -3.70 26.64
CA ASN A 523 31.80 -2.30 26.79
C ASN A 523 31.12 -1.62 28.00
N ASN A 524 31.49 -0.36 28.24
CA ASN A 524 30.97 0.43 29.36
C ASN A 524 29.47 0.77 29.26
N GLN A 525 28.83 0.56 28.10
CA GLN A 525 27.38 0.74 27.90
C GLN A 525 26.62 -0.58 28.09
N GLU A 526 27.31 -1.63 28.56
CA GLU A 526 26.79 -2.98 28.63
C GLU A 526 26.34 -3.52 27.26
N GLU A 527 27.02 -3.14 26.17
CA GLU A 527 26.82 -3.81 24.89
C GLU A 527 27.74 -5.02 24.81
N ILE A 528 27.26 -6.09 24.19
CA ILE A 528 27.96 -7.36 24.03
C ILE A 528 28.61 -7.37 22.66
N ILE A 529 29.93 -7.50 22.63
CA ILE A 529 30.72 -7.55 21.41
C ILE A 529 31.20 -8.97 21.20
N SER A 530 31.03 -9.52 20.01
CA SER A 530 31.49 -10.86 19.65
C SER A 530 32.16 -10.89 18.28
N SER A 531 33.02 -11.88 18.05
CA SER A 531 33.59 -12.15 16.73
C SER A 531 33.40 -13.60 16.31
N SER A 532 32.98 -13.80 15.07
CA SER A 532 32.81 -15.13 14.47
C SER A 532 33.92 -15.42 13.46
N CYS A 533 34.56 -16.56 13.67
CA CYS A 533 35.59 -17.07 12.75
C CYS A 533 34.99 -17.62 11.45
N LYS A 534 33.71 -18.01 11.44
CA LYS A 534 33.01 -18.54 10.27
C LYS A 534 32.56 -17.42 9.33
N THR A 535 31.95 -16.37 9.88
CA THR A 535 31.44 -15.24 9.09
C THR A 535 32.48 -14.16 8.86
N GLU A 536 33.60 -14.19 9.60
CA GLU A 536 34.65 -13.17 9.59
C GLU A 536 34.12 -11.78 9.98
N GLN A 537 33.12 -11.75 10.87
CA GLN A 537 32.47 -10.53 11.32
C GLN A 537 32.65 -10.30 12.81
N VAL A 538 32.62 -9.03 13.18
CA VAL A 538 32.50 -8.55 14.56
C VAL A 538 31.10 -7.96 14.70
N THR A 539 30.37 -8.35 15.74
CA THR A 539 29.00 -7.90 15.98
C THR A 539 28.91 -7.24 17.35
N VAL A 540 28.29 -6.06 17.39
CA VAL A 540 27.91 -5.36 18.63
C VAL A 540 26.41 -5.58 18.83
N MET A 541 26.04 -6.08 20.00
CA MET A 541 24.67 -6.42 20.37
C MET A 541 24.28 -5.71 21.66
N ASN A 542 22.99 -5.42 21.82
CA ASN A 542 22.46 -5.02 23.12
C ASN A 542 22.38 -6.23 24.09
N GLN A 543 21.99 -5.97 25.33
CA GLN A 543 21.79 -7.02 26.35
C GLN A 543 20.70 -8.05 25.99
N SER A 544 19.79 -7.75 25.05
CA SER A 544 18.80 -8.72 24.58
C SER A 544 19.34 -9.69 23.53
N GLY A 545 20.49 -9.41 22.92
CA GLY A 545 21.06 -10.15 21.79
C GLY A 545 20.67 -9.60 20.42
N THR A 546 20.04 -8.42 20.38
CA THR A 546 19.70 -7.75 19.12
C THR A 546 20.97 -7.13 18.56
N LYS A 547 21.29 -7.44 17.30
CA LYS A 547 22.44 -6.85 16.59
C LYS A 547 22.21 -5.35 16.39
N LEU A 548 23.14 -4.53 16.88
CA LEU A 548 23.15 -3.07 16.74
C LEU A 548 24.05 -2.65 15.57
N HIS A 549 25.26 -3.19 15.55
CA HIS A 549 26.29 -2.89 14.56
C HIS A 549 27.04 -4.15 14.17
N SER A 550 27.55 -4.19 12.94
CA SER A 550 28.38 -5.27 12.44
C SER A 550 29.53 -4.70 11.62
N TYR A 551 30.69 -5.33 11.75
CA TYR A 551 31.90 -5.00 11.00
C TYR A 551 32.39 -6.23 10.27
N SER A 552 32.74 -6.04 8.99
CA SER A 552 33.40 -7.02 8.16
C SER A 552 34.40 -6.30 7.26
N ASN A 553 35.51 -6.96 6.95
CA ASN A 553 36.54 -6.39 6.09
C ASN A 553 37.29 -7.53 5.38
N GLU A 554 37.70 -7.31 4.14
CA GLU A 554 38.42 -8.31 3.35
C GLU A 554 39.74 -8.73 4.02
N ASN A 555 40.37 -7.81 4.74
CA ASN A 555 41.61 -8.03 5.47
C ASN A 555 41.39 -8.56 6.90
N LEU A 556 40.17 -8.83 7.35
CA LEU A 556 39.92 -9.48 8.64
C LEU A 556 39.68 -10.97 8.40
N LYS A 557 40.68 -11.82 8.68
CA LYS A 557 40.57 -13.28 8.50
C LYS A 557 40.73 -14.01 9.83
N ASN A 558 39.74 -14.85 10.15
CA ASN A 558 39.68 -15.64 11.39
C ASN A 558 39.83 -14.78 12.67
N PRO A 559 38.85 -13.89 12.97
CA PRO A 559 38.87 -13.03 14.16
C PRO A 559 38.64 -13.85 15.45
N ILE A 560 39.73 -14.38 16.02
CA ILE A 560 39.70 -15.37 17.09
C ILE A 560 39.57 -14.79 18.49
N SER A 561 40.03 -13.55 18.68
CA SER A 561 40.06 -12.86 19.96
C SER A 561 39.80 -11.37 19.77
N LEU A 562 39.02 -10.78 20.67
CA LEU A 562 38.81 -9.35 20.75
C LEU A 562 38.80 -8.89 22.20
N ASP A 563 39.01 -7.60 22.41
CA ASP A 563 38.81 -6.97 23.72
C ASP A 563 38.47 -5.50 23.52
N VAL A 564 37.93 -4.86 24.56
CA VAL A 564 37.53 -3.45 24.52
C VAL A 564 38.34 -2.62 25.49
N ILE A 565 38.75 -1.43 25.04
CA ILE A 565 39.44 -0.47 25.91
C ILE A 565 38.43 0.40 26.66
N PHE A 566 38.89 1.12 27.69
CA PHE A 566 38.04 1.99 28.51
C PHE A 566 37.34 3.11 27.72
N SER A 567 37.82 3.47 26.53
CA SER A 567 37.13 4.42 25.63
C SER A 567 36.00 3.76 24.82
N GLY A 568 35.86 2.45 24.87
CA GLY A 568 34.89 1.66 24.13
C GLY A 568 35.37 1.20 22.75
N CYS A 569 36.59 1.56 22.34
CA CYS A 569 37.17 1.06 21.09
C CYS A 569 37.41 -0.46 21.18
N ILE A 570 37.14 -1.15 20.08
CA ILE A 570 37.20 -2.61 19.98
C ILE A 570 38.48 -3.01 19.28
N PHE A 571 39.30 -3.83 19.92
CA PHE A 571 40.52 -4.39 19.34
C PHE A 571 40.26 -5.84 18.93
N VAL A 572 40.55 -6.20 17.68
CA VAL A 572 40.19 -7.49 17.11
C VAL A 572 41.41 -8.13 16.47
N ALA A 573 41.81 -9.30 16.95
CA ALA A 573 42.93 -10.08 16.45
C ALA A 573 42.52 -10.94 15.24
N GLY A 574 42.95 -10.55 14.05
CA GLY A 574 42.83 -11.30 12.80
C GLY A 574 43.96 -12.31 12.66
N GLN A 575 43.75 -13.54 13.16
CA GLN A 575 44.81 -14.53 13.28
C GLN A 575 45.39 -14.97 11.93
N LYS A 576 44.53 -15.13 10.90
CA LYS A 576 44.96 -15.58 9.57
C LYS A 576 45.39 -14.40 8.68
N SER A 577 44.91 -13.20 8.97
CA SER A 577 45.26 -11.97 8.25
C SER A 577 46.50 -11.25 8.79
N ASN A 578 47.11 -11.76 9.86
CA ASN A 578 48.29 -11.17 10.50
C ASN A 578 48.10 -9.69 10.85
N ASN A 579 46.97 -9.37 11.47
CA ASN A 579 46.67 -7.99 11.84
C ASN A 579 45.78 -7.88 13.07
N ILE A 580 45.78 -6.67 13.65
CA ILE A 580 44.87 -6.26 14.71
C ILE A 580 44.08 -5.08 14.17
N HIS A 581 42.76 -5.21 14.11
CA HIS A 581 41.85 -4.14 13.74
C HIS A 581 41.42 -3.38 15.00
N VAL A 582 41.40 -2.05 14.92
CA VAL A 582 40.85 -1.18 15.95
C VAL A 582 39.61 -0.53 15.40
N LEU A 583 38.48 -0.71 16.09
CA LEU A 583 37.18 -0.21 15.70
C LEU A 583 36.66 0.78 16.74
N THR A 584 35.77 1.68 16.33
CA THR A 584 34.95 2.49 17.23
C THR A 584 33.99 1.59 18.03
N PRO A 585 33.35 2.11 19.11
CA PRO A 585 32.26 1.40 19.78
C PRO A 585 31.12 0.97 18.85
N THR A 586 30.89 1.69 17.75
CA THR A 586 29.87 1.42 16.73
C THR A 586 30.37 0.53 15.58
N ALA A 587 31.52 -0.14 15.76
CA ALA A 587 32.12 -1.05 14.80
C ALA A 587 32.60 -0.39 13.48
N GLU A 588 32.94 0.90 13.49
CA GLU A 588 33.60 1.58 12.36
C GLU A 588 35.12 1.39 12.44
N LEU A 589 35.79 1.14 11.31
CA LEU A 589 37.25 0.93 11.30
C LEU A 589 38.01 2.23 11.61
N LEU A 590 38.88 2.19 12.62
CA LEU A 590 39.81 3.28 12.95
C LEU A 590 41.20 3.04 12.36
N ARG A 591 41.75 1.83 12.54
CA ARG A 591 43.12 1.50 12.11
C ARG A 591 43.33 -0.01 12.04
N ILE A 592 44.31 -0.43 11.25
CA ILE A 592 44.79 -1.81 11.17
C ILE A 592 46.28 -1.79 11.51
N PHE A 593 46.69 -2.63 12.45
CA PHE A 593 48.09 -2.86 12.80
C PHE A 593 48.54 -4.21 12.26
N GLU A 594 49.69 -4.25 11.59
CA GLU A 594 50.31 -5.53 11.24
C GLU A 594 50.83 -6.20 12.52
N PHE A 595 50.43 -7.45 12.73
CA PHE A 595 50.88 -8.25 13.85
C PHE A 595 50.93 -9.71 13.42
N VAL A 596 52.05 -10.40 13.62
CA VAL A 596 52.21 -11.76 13.09
C VAL A 596 51.27 -12.71 13.85
N SER A 597 50.31 -13.32 13.14
CA SER A 597 49.34 -14.32 13.60
C SER A 597 48.86 -14.15 15.06
N PRO A 598 48.18 -13.04 15.40
CA PRO A 598 47.74 -12.76 16.76
C PRO A 598 46.64 -13.76 17.14
N ARG A 599 46.82 -14.42 18.29
CA ARG A 599 45.93 -15.47 18.78
C ARG A 599 45.06 -15.00 19.95
N CYS A 600 45.62 -14.14 20.79
CA CYS A 600 44.95 -13.60 21.96
C CYS A 600 45.27 -12.11 22.07
N ILE A 601 44.27 -11.29 22.40
CA ILE A 601 44.45 -9.89 22.76
C ILE A 601 43.67 -9.58 24.04
N ARG A 602 44.35 -9.00 25.04
CA ARG A 602 43.77 -8.63 26.33
C ARG A 602 44.25 -7.26 26.77
N LEU A 603 43.34 -6.35 27.04
CA LEU A 603 43.64 -4.97 27.40
C LEU A 603 43.69 -4.80 28.91
N LYS A 604 44.57 -3.92 29.37
CA LYS A 604 44.65 -3.52 30.77
C LYS A 604 43.57 -2.49 31.08
N GLU A 605 42.85 -2.70 32.18
CA GLU A 605 41.82 -1.75 32.64
C GLU A 605 42.41 -0.32 32.78
N ASN A 606 41.73 0.68 32.21
CA ASN A 606 42.12 2.10 32.23
C ASN A 606 43.53 2.41 31.67
N SER A 607 44.01 1.62 30.70
CA SER A 607 45.32 1.80 30.07
C SER A 607 45.27 1.44 28.57
N TYR A 608 46.27 1.91 27.81
CA TYR A 608 46.53 1.50 26.43
C TYR A 608 47.51 0.32 26.33
N MET A 609 47.79 -0.34 27.46
CA MET A 609 48.59 -1.56 27.49
C MET A 609 47.74 -2.77 27.14
N CYS A 610 48.29 -3.69 26.36
CA CYS A 610 47.69 -4.97 26.05
C CYS A 610 48.69 -6.12 26.13
N ILE A 611 48.17 -7.32 26.34
CA ILE A 611 48.85 -8.58 26.11
C ILE A 611 48.43 -9.04 24.72
N VAL A 612 49.40 -9.38 23.88
CA VAL A 612 49.15 -10.01 22.58
C VAL A 612 49.97 -11.28 22.48
N ASP A 613 49.28 -12.42 22.36
CA ASP A 613 49.92 -13.69 22.04
C ASP A 613 49.95 -13.93 20.53
N SER A 614 50.97 -14.64 20.06
CA SER A 614 51.13 -15.04 18.67
C SER A 614 51.37 -16.55 18.55
N ASN A 615 50.90 -17.13 17.45
CA ASN A 615 51.32 -18.49 17.07
C ASN A 615 52.83 -18.58 16.78
N LYS A 616 53.53 -17.44 16.61
CA LYS A 616 54.95 -17.36 16.28
C LYS A 616 55.69 -16.49 17.31
N GLY A 617 56.31 -17.13 18.29
CA GLY A 617 57.12 -16.47 19.31
C GLY A 617 56.42 -16.26 20.65
N PRO A 618 57.10 -15.65 21.64
CA PRO A 618 56.56 -15.45 22.98
C PRO A 618 55.45 -14.39 23.02
N THR A 619 54.62 -14.45 24.06
CA THR A 619 53.59 -13.45 24.33
C THR A 619 54.24 -12.08 24.57
N LYS A 620 53.67 -11.03 23.98
CA LYS A 620 54.19 -9.66 24.07
C LYS A 620 53.28 -8.79 24.90
N VAL A 621 53.88 -7.92 25.72
CA VAL A 621 53.17 -6.80 26.36
C VAL A 621 53.45 -5.57 25.53
N CYS A 622 52.40 -5.01 24.95
CA CYS A 622 52.48 -3.86 24.07
C CYS A 622 51.78 -2.66 24.72
N GLU A 623 52.22 -1.46 24.36
CA GLU A 623 51.53 -0.20 24.67
C GLU A 623 51.19 0.50 23.36
N PHE A 624 49.94 0.88 23.20
CA PHE A 624 49.49 1.71 22.10
C PHE A 624 49.70 3.18 22.48
N LEU A 625 50.72 3.81 21.90
CA LEU A 625 51.11 5.19 22.20
C LEU A 625 50.69 6.16 21.09
N PRO A 626 50.40 7.44 21.40
CA PRO A 626 50.43 8.52 20.41
C PRO A 626 51.74 8.50 19.63
N ALA A 627 51.69 8.64 18.30
CA ALA A 627 52.85 9.10 17.54
C ALA A 627 53.22 10.54 17.91
#